data_AF-A0A815FPR7-F1
#
_entry.id   AF-A0A815FPR7-F1
#
_cell.length_a   1.000
_cell.length_b   1.000
_cell.length_c   1.000
_cell.angle_alpha   90.00
_cell.angle_beta   90.00
_cell.angle_gamma   90.00
#
_symmetry.space_group_name_H-M   'P 1'
#
loop_
_entity.id
_entity.type
_entity.pdbx_description
1 polymer ?
#
loop_
_entity_poly.entity_id
_entity_poly.type
_entity_poly.pdbx_seq_one_letter_code
_entity_poly.pdbx_strand_id
1 'polypeptide(L)'
;MSELCAISVDPLHYSASLFKAYRLDLSLRHYFLRSWNGVSVLFDPKVVKACDMELFTDAPASTGFGGYWKDEWFASSWPDFVPKGLSVAYYKLLPLVLPASLWGRHWGGKMILFR
;
A
#
# COMPACT_ATOMS: atom_id res chain seq x y z
N MET A 1 -3.26 34.35 33.76
CA MET A 1 -1.84 34.08 34.07
C MET A 1 -1.73 32.56 34.15
N SER A 2 -1.56 31.91 32.99
CA SER A 2 -0.28 31.37 32.48
C SER A 2 0.17 30.19 33.35
N GLU A 3 0.39 28.98 32.83
CA GLU A 3 1.30 28.66 31.74
C GLU A 3 0.85 27.42 30.95
N LEU A 4 0.89 27.53 29.61
CA LEU A 4 0.89 26.40 28.70
C LEU A 4 2.34 25.91 28.60
N CYS A 5 2.60 24.66 28.96
CA CYS A 5 3.88 24.01 28.69
C CYS A 5 3.96 23.76 27.17
N ALA A 6 4.49 24.73 26.43
CA ALA A 6 4.88 24.55 25.04
C ALA A 6 6.14 23.67 25.01
N ILE A 7 5.98 22.41 24.66
CA ILE A 7 7.10 21.55 24.32
C ILE A 7 7.63 22.04 22.98
N SER A 8 8.68 22.86 23.01
CA SER A 8 9.47 23.19 21.82
C SER A 8 10.13 21.90 21.33
N VAL A 9 9.61 21.33 20.25
CA VAL A 9 10.28 20.23 19.56
C VAL A 9 11.42 20.87 18.76
N ASP A 10 12.67 20.53 19.09
CA ASP A 10 13.80 20.94 18.26
C ASP A 10 13.53 20.50 16.81
N PRO A 11 13.68 21.39 15.80
CA PRO A 11 13.51 20.99 14.42
C PRO A 11 14.57 19.94 14.10
N LEU A 12 14.11 18.70 13.93
CA LEU A 12 14.96 17.61 13.51
C LEU A 12 15.44 17.91 12.08
N HIS A 13 16.60 18.56 11.95
CA HIS A 13 17.27 18.83 10.67
C HIS A 13 17.86 17.52 10.10
N TYR A 14 17.00 16.54 9.85
CA TYR A 14 17.38 15.32 9.16
C TYR A 14 17.41 15.60 7.65
N SER A 15 18.61 15.76 7.09
CA SER A 15 18.77 15.77 5.64
C SER A 15 18.63 14.33 5.13
N ALA A 16 17.42 13.97 4.69
CA ALA A 16 17.21 12.69 4.02
C ALA A 16 17.96 12.73 2.67
N SER A 17 19.06 11.97 2.57
CA SER A 17 19.76 11.81 1.31
C SER A 17 18.87 11.03 0.33
N LEU A 18 18.30 11.74 -0.64
CA LEU A 18 17.50 11.14 -1.71
C LEU A 18 18.41 10.29 -2.62
N PHE A 19 18.34 8.97 -2.47
CA PHE A 19 18.95 8.01 -3.38
C PHE A 19 18.49 8.25 -4.83
N LYS A 20 19.35 7.90 -5.79
CA LYS A 20 19.08 8.06 -7.23
C LYS A 20 17.72 7.46 -7.65
N ALA A 21 17.38 6.28 -7.14
CA ALA A 21 16.09 5.62 -7.42
C ALA A 21 14.89 6.47 -6.97
N TYR A 22 14.98 7.15 -5.83
CA TYR A 22 13.91 8.00 -5.33
C TYR A 22 13.75 9.27 -6.19
N ARG A 23 14.86 9.86 -6.65
CA ARG A 23 14.81 11.02 -7.58
C ARG A 23 14.20 10.64 -8.94
N LEU A 24 14.46 9.43 -9.40
CA LEU A 24 13.86 8.89 -10.62
C LEU A 24 12.36 8.67 -10.46
N ASP A 25 11.93 8.11 -9.32
CA ASP A 25 10.50 7.93 -9.01
C ASP A 25 9.75 9.28 -8.97
N LEU A 26 10.33 10.30 -8.34
CA LEU A 26 9.76 11.65 -8.35
C LEU A 26 9.68 12.24 -9.77
N SER A 27 10.71 12.03 -10.59
CA SER A 27 10.75 12.52 -11.96
C SER A 27 9.69 11.85 -12.83
N LEU A 28 9.51 10.53 -12.68
CA LEU A 28 8.46 9.75 -13.34
C LEU A 28 7.07 10.27 -12.96
N ARG A 29 6.80 10.45 -11.66
CA ARG A 29 5.52 10.98 -11.17
C ARG A 29 5.24 12.37 -11.73
N HIS A 30 6.24 13.25 -11.73
CA HIS A 30 6.11 14.61 -12.27
C HIS A 30 5.81 14.62 -13.77
N TYR A 31 6.52 13.80 -14.54
CA TYR A 31 6.28 13.66 -15.98
C TYR A 31 4.85 13.14 -16.24
N PHE A 32 4.47 12.06 -15.57
CA PHE A 32 3.15 11.45 -15.70
C PHE A 32 2.04 12.45 -15.40
N LEU A 33 2.11 13.15 -14.25
CA LEU A 33 1.11 14.14 -13.84
C LEU A 33 0.95 15.29 -14.85
N ARG A 34 2.05 15.72 -15.49
CA ARG A 34 2.01 16.74 -16.55
C ARG A 34 1.40 16.23 -17.85
N SER A 35 1.60 14.95 -18.17
CA SER A 35 1.08 14.32 -19.38
C SER A 35 -0.32 13.71 -19.23
N TRP A 36 -0.88 13.73 -18.02
CA TRP A 36 -2.16 13.10 -17.73
C TRP A 36 -3.31 13.78 -18.46
N ASN A 37 -4.07 13.01 -19.25
CA ASN A 37 -5.18 13.50 -20.07
C ASN A 37 -6.53 13.58 -19.32
N GLY A 38 -6.54 13.32 -18.01
CA GLY A 38 -7.76 13.34 -17.20
C GLY A 38 -8.59 12.06 -17.24
N VAL A 39 -8.23 11.05 -18.05
CA VAL A 39 -9.03 9.83 -18.23
C VAL A 39 -8.45 8.69 -17.39
N SER A 40 -9.22 8.22 -16.41
CA SER A 40 -8.90 7.01 -15.65
C SER A 40 -9.60 5.80 -16.26
N VAL A 41 -8.90 4.67 -16.36
CA VAL A 41 -9.47 3.36 -16.76
C VAL A 41 -10.32 2.75 -15.63
N LEU A 42 -10.29 3.34 -14.42
CA LEU A 42 -11.05 2.89 -13.27
C LEU A 42 -12.52 3.31 -13.40
N PHE A 43 -13.40 2.32 -13.52
CA PHE A 43 -14.82 2.47 -13.86
C PHE A 43 -15.69 3.12 -12.77
N ASP A 44 -15.27 3.14 -11.51
CA ASP A 44 -15.99 3.78 -10.39
C ASP A 44 -15.09 4.80 -9.67
N PRO A 45 -15.44 6.11 -9.67
CA PRO A 45 -14.71 7.11 -8.92
C PRO A 45 -14.87 6.95 -7.40
N LYS A 46 -15.83 6.15 -6.92
CA LYS A 46 -16.00 5.91 -5.49
C LYS A 46 -14.95 4.92 -4.99
N VAL A 47 -14.08 5.45 -4.15
CA VAL A 47 -13.18 4.66 -3.33
C VAL A 47 -13.99 3.92 -2.27
N VAL A 48 -13.89 2.60 -2.22
CA VAL A 48 -14.40 1.77 -1.13
C VAL A 48 -13.22 1.39 -0.24
N LYS A 49 -13.33 1.56 1.07
CA LYS A 49 -12.25 1.12 1.97
C LYS A 49 -12.29 -0.40 2.09
N ALA A 50 -11.13 -1.04 2.13
CA ALA A 50 -11.03 -2.49 2.32
C ALA A 50 -11.80 -2.97 3.57
N CYS A 51 -11.72 -2.21 4.67
CA CYS A 51 -12.47 -2.49 5.91
C CYS A 51 -13.99 -2.49 5.73
N ASP A 52 -14.54 -1.62 4.87
CA ASP A 52 -15.98 -1.55 4.60
C ASP A 52 -16.49 -2.78 3.84
N MET A 53 -15.56 -3.54 3.27
CA MET A 53 -15.80 -4.80 2.55
C MET A 53 -15.37 -6.02 3.36
N GLU A 54 -14.97 -5.82 4.61
CA GLU A 54 -14.40 -6.83 5.50
C GLU A 54 -13.15 -7.50 4.87
N LEU A 55 -12.37 -6.73 4.10
CA LEU A 55 -11.14 -7.19 3.47
C LEU A 55 -9.93 -6.76 4.31
N PHE A 56 -9.15 -7.74 4.77
CA PHE A 56 -7.92 -7.52 5.54
C PHE A 56 -6.80 -8.39 4.97
N THR A 57 -5.58 -7.86 4.97
CA THR A 57 -4.40 -8.52 4.41
C THR A 57 -3.19 -8.24 5.30
N ASP A 58 -2.35 -9.24 5.55
CA ASP A 58 -1.11 -9.07 6.30
C ASP A 58 0.05 -9.85 5.65
N ALA A 59 1.26 -9.31 5.78
CA ALA A 59 2.49 -9.83 5.20
C ALA A 59 3.70 -9.54 6.09
N PRO A 60 3.82 -10.19 7.26
CA PRO A 60 5.06 -10.14 8.01
C PRO A 60 6.20 -10.73 7.16
N ALA A 61 7.19 -9.90 6.84
CA ALA A 61 8.34 -10.29 6.01
C ALA A 61 9.10 -11.51 6.56
N SER A 62 8.96 -11.83 7.85
CA SER A 62 9.64 -12.93 8.53
C SER A 62 8.96 -14.29 8.40
N THR A 63 7.64 -14.35 8.22
CA THR A 63 6.86 -15.58 8.47
C THR A 63 6.02 -16.02 7.28
N GLY A 64 5.29 -15.10 6.65
CA GLY A 64 4.38 -15.44 5.57
C GLY A 64 3.43 -14.31 5.27
N PHE A 65 2.27 -14.67 4.73
CA PHE A 65 1.22 -13.74 4.38
C PHE A 65 -0.16 -14.38 4.48
N GLY A 66 -1.20 -13.56 4.55
CA GLY A 66 -2.57 -14.02 4.64
C GLY A 66 -3.57 -12.93 4.30
N GLY A 67 -4.82 -13.34 4.15
CA GLY A 67 -5.94 -12.44 3.90
C GLY A 67 -7.26 -13.00 4.39
N TYR A 68 -8.20 -12.11 4.66
CA TYR A 68 -9.56 -12.40 5.08
C TYR A 68 -10.53 -11.55 4.26
N TRP A 69 -11.65 -12.13 3.84
CA TRP A 69 -12.77 -11.46 3.19
C TRP A 69 -14.08 -12.21 3.44
N LYS A 70 -15.05 -11.56 4.10
CA LYS A 70 -16.43 -12.07 4.31
C LYS A 70 -16.50 -13.55 4.69
N ASP A 71 -15.89 -13.89 5.82
CA ASP A 71 -15.78 -15.25 6.38
C ASP A 71 -14.85 -16.23 5.64
N GLU A 72 -14.31 -15.86 4.48
CA GLU A 72 -13.25 -16.62 3.82
C GLU A 72 -11.87 -16.11 4.23
N TRP A 73 -10.92 -17.01 4.44
CA TRP A 73 -9.55 -16.63 4.79
C TRP A 73 -8.52 -17.58 4.17
N PHE A 74 -7.29 -17.08 4.03
CA PHE A 74 -6.14 -17.90 3.67
C PHE A 74 -4.90 -17.43 4.44
N ALA A 75 -3.98 -18.36 4.65
CA ALA A 75 -2.66 -18.09 5.20
C ALA A 75 -1.63 -19.02 4.54
N SER A 76 -0.45 -18.50 4.24
CA SER A 76 0.65 -19.27 3.65
C SER A 76 1.99 -18.76 4.14
N SER A 77 2.95 -19.67 4.26
CA SER A 77 4.37 -19.29 4.34
C SER A 77 4.84 -18.67 3.02
N TRP A 78 5.95 -17.93 3.08
CA TRP A 78 6.61 -17.43 1.88
C TRP A 78 7.08 -18.59 0.99
N PRO A 79 6.71 -18.63 -0.31
CA PRO A 79 7.24 -19.61 -1.25
C PRO A 79 8.74 -19.42 -1.48
N ASP A 80 9.46 -20.50 -1.79
CA ASP A 80 10.91 -20.46 -2.00
C ASP A 80 11.35 -19.55 -3.16
N PHE A 81 10.47 -19.29 -4.12
CA PHE A 81 10.75 -18.38 -5.24
C PHE A 81 10.75 -16.90 -4.82
N VAL A 82 10.20 -16.56 -3.66
CA VAL A 82 10.18 -15.17 -3.15
C VAL A 82 11.54 -14.85 -2.53
N PRO A 83 12.32 -13.90 -3.09
CA PRO A 83 13.64 -13.62 -2.56
C PRO A 83 13.58 -13.08 -1.13
N LYS A 84 14.55 -13.48 -0.31
CA LYS A 84 14.74 -12.97 1.06
C LYS A 84 15.45 -11.61 1.01
N GLY A 85 15.16 -10.74 1.98
CA GLY A 85 15.84 -9.44 2.13
C GLY A 85 15.35 -8.33 1.20
N LEU A 86 14.16 -8.49 0.60
CA LEU A 86 13.53 -7.42 -0.17
C LEU A 86 12.93 -6.36 0.76
N SER A 87 12.55 -5.22 0.18
CA SER A 87 11.88 -4.17 0.96
C SER A 87 10.55 -4.67 1.50
N VAL A 88 10.11 -4.14 2.64
CA VAL A 88 8.80 -4.45 3.22
C VAL A 88 7.66 -4.19 2.22
N ALA A 89 7.81 -3.18 1.36
CA ALA A 89 6.85 -2.89 0.29
C ALA A 89 6.72 -4.04 -0.72
N TYR A 90 7.80 -4.75 -1.02
CA TYR A 90 7.77 -5.89 -1.93
C TYR A 90 6.95 -7.05 -1.34
N TYR A 91 7.18 -7.39 -0.08
CA TYR A 91 6.40 -8.45 0.59
C TYR A 91 4.91 -8.13 0.64
N LYS A 92 4.53 -6.85 0.72
CA LYS A 92 3.13 -6.42 0.69
C LYS A 92 2.44 -6.59 -0.68
N LEU A 93 3.17 -6.77 -1.78
CA LEU A 93 2.56 -6.93 -3.11
C LEU A 93 1.78 -8.25 -3.24
N LEU A 94 2.35 -9.35 -2.75
CA LEU A 94 1.76 -10.70 -2.86
C LEU A 94 0.36 -10.79 -2.21
N PRO A 95 0.17 -10.36 -0.96
CA PRO A 95 -1.16 -10.34 -0.33
C PRO A 95 -2.05 -9.19 -0.80
N LEU A 96 -1.65 -8.33 -1.74
CA LEU A 96 -2.58 -7.48 -2.47
C LEU A 96 -3.10 -8.21 -3.72
N VAL A 97 -2.22 -8.91 -4.43
CA VAL A 97 -2.53 -9.61 -5.68
C VAL A 97 -3.33 -10.88 -5.43
N LEU A 98 -2.99 -11.66 -4.40
CA LEU A 98 -3.65 -12.95 -4.13
C LEU A 98 -5.13 -12.81 -3.75
N PRO A 99 -5.53 -11.93 -2.81
CA PRO A 99 -6.94 -11.66 -2.56
C PRO A 99 -7.70 -11.21 -3.82
N ALA A 100 -7.07 -10.39 -4.67
CA ALA A 100 -7.67 -9.99 -5.94
C ALA A 100 -7.84 -11.18 -6.90
N SER A 101 -6.92 -12.14 -6.90
CA SER A 101 -7.05 -13.37 -7.70
C SER A 101 -8.12 -14.31 -7.14
N LEU A 102 -8.26 -14.42 -5.82
CA LEU A 102 -9.21 -15.33 -5.16
C LEU A 102 -10.64 -14.77 -5.22
N TRP A 103 -10.79 -13.48 -4.89
CA TRP A 103 -12.08 -12.85 -4.62
C TRP A 103 -12.40 -11.69 -5.56
N GLY A 104 -11.46 -11.23 -6.39
CA GLY A 104 -11.61 -10.02 -7.22
C GLY A 104 -12.77 -10.06 -8.21
N ARG A 105 -13.25 -11.25 -8.60
CA ARG A 105 -14.49 -11.42 -9.36
C ARG A 105 -15.72 -10.80 -8.66
N HIS A 106 -15.69 -10.71 -7.34
CA HIS A 106 -16.75 -10.10 -6.51
C HIS A 106 -16.53 -8.60 -6.29
N TRP A 107 -15.40 -8.05 -6.73
CA TRP A 107 -15.02 -6.65 -6.57
C TRP A 107 -15.19 -5.85 -7.86
N GLY A 108 -15.92 -6.40 -8.83
CA GLY A 108 -16.16 -5.79 -10.13
C GLY A 108 -16.54 -4.32 -10.03
N GLY A 109 -15.78 -3.48 -10.75
CA GLY A 109 -16.00 -2.04 -10.80
C GLY A 109 -15.57 -1.26 -9.55
N LYS A 110 -15.11 -1.89 -8.46
CA LYS A 110 -14.75 -1.18 -7.23
C LYS A 110 -13.29 -0.72 -7.24
N MET A 111 -13.07 0.53 -6.84
CA MET A 111 -11.74 1.02 -6.47
C MET A 111 -11.52 0.80 -4.98
N ILE A 112 -10.69 -0.17 -4.61
CA ILE A 112 -10.48 -0.57 -3.21
C ILE A 112 -9.26 0.14 -2.63
N LEU A 113 -9.44 0.82 -1.51
CA LEU A 113 -8.36 1.45 -0.75
C LEU A 113 -7.93 0.56 0.42
N PHE A 114 -6.69 0.07 0.34
CA PHE A 114 -5.98 -0.57 1.44
C PHE A 114 -5.33 0.52 2.30
N ARG A 115 -5.50 0.43 3.63
CA ARG A 115 -4.89 1.35 4.61
C ARG A 115 -3.84 0.62 5.44
#